data_AF-A0A7I7JRE8-F1
#
_entry.id   AF-A0A7I7JRE8-F1
#
_cell.length_a   1.000
_cell.length_b   1.000
_cell.length_c   1.000
_cell.angle_alpha   90.00
_cell.angle_beta   90.00
_cell.angle_gamma   90.00
#
_symmetry.space_group_name_H-M   'P 1'
#
loop_
_entity.id
_entity.type
_entity.pdbx_description
1 polymer ?
#
loop_
_entity_poly.entity_id
_entity_poly.type
_entity_poly.pdbx_seq_one_letter_code
_entity_poly.pdbx_strand_id
1 'polypeptide(L)'
;MFSDTVAGACLLRALGRLDSSTYLELRDSVIKAALDEPRAVMVDVGGLDVPAPSAWSVFASARWHVSTWPDIPILLICPRPEIADQISGTGVTRYVPVHADVESALVSLVAAKRPRRRVRIELPRRLSSLRGGRDFVAEWLTNWSQEQLIPTAKVIVDVLVENVLRHTESPPVILLENADSTVTIAVQDADGSPAMRREAGAGGAYRTSGLAVVGALCRAWGSSPTPGGKTVWAVVGPENRL
;
A
#
# COMPACT_ATOMS: atom_id res chain seq x y z
N MET A 1 5.80 -8.17 -18.95
CA MET A 1 6.54 -7.94 -17.69
C MET A 1 6.70 -9.27 -16.98
N PHE A 2 7.91 -9.64 -16.58
CA PHE A 2 8.19 -10.85 -15.78
C PHE A 2 8.48 -10.44 -14.33
N SER A 3 8.05 -11.24 -13.36
CA SER A 3 8.16 -10.97 -11.91
C SER A 3 8.93 -12.08 -11.20
N ASP A 4 10.01 -11.73 -10.52
CA ASP A 4 10.80 -12.62 -9.65
C ASP A 4 10.85 -12.05 -8.22
N THR A 5 10.92 -12.90 -7.19
CA THR A 5 11.04 -12.44 -5.78
C THR A 5 12.47 -12.55 -5.28
N VAL A 6 13.08 -11.44 -4.85
CA VAL A 6 14.45 -11.37 -4.31
C VAL A 6 14.42 -10.73 -2.93
N ALA A 7 14.82 -11.48 -1.88
CA ALA A 7 14.82 -11.02 -0.48
C ALA A 7 13.47 -10.42 0.01
N GLY A 8 12.35 -10.88 -0.57
CA GLY A 8 10.99 -10.37 -0.30
C GLY A 8 10.62 -9.10 -1.07
N ALA A 9 11.48 -8.59 -1.94
CA ALA A 9 11.16 -7.58 -2.94
C ALA A 9 10.69 -8.23 -4.25
N CYS A 10 9.81 -7.55 -4.98
CA CYS A 10 9.31 -7.95 -6.28
C CYS A 10 10.14 -7.26 -7.37
N LEU A 11 10.79 -8.03 -8.24
CA LEU A 11 11.56 -7.53 -9.38
C LEU A 11 10.74 -7.64 -10.66
N LEU A 12 10.40 -6.50 -11.25
CA LEU A 12 9.68 -6.39 -12.52
C LEU A 12 10.64 -6.01 -13.64
N ARG A 13 10.65 -6.78 -14.73
CA ARG A 13 11.38 -6.38 -15.95
C ARG A 13 10.47 -5.66 -16.93
N ALA A 14 10.77 -4.38 -17.19
CA ALA A 14 10.09 -3.56 -18.17
C ALA A 14 10.88 -3.58 -19.48
N LEU A 15 10.23 -4.05 -20.55
CA LEU A 15 10.82 -4.25 -21.87
C LEU A 15 9.95 -3.59 -22.93
N GLY A 16 10.56 -3.18 -24.03
CA GLY A 16 9.85 -2.58 -25.17
C GLY A 16 9.76 -1.07 -25.06
N ARG A 17 8.77 -0.48 -25.73
CA ARG A 17 8.66 0.97 -25.87
C ARG A 17 7.76 1.58 -24.80
N LEU A 18 8.21 2.67 -24.18
CA LEU A 18 7.42 3.47 -23.24
C LEU A 18 7.00 4.78 -23.90
N ASP A 19 5.72 4.85 -24.28
CA ASP A 19 5.09 6.05 -24.83
C ASP A 19 3.64 6.17 -24.32
N SER A 20 2.86 7.10 -24.89
CA SER A 20 1.48 7.34 -24.46
C SER A 20 0.56 6.11 -24.55
N SER A 21 0.86 5.15 -25.42
CA SER A 21 0.06 3.94 -25.59
C SER A 21 0.35 2.87 -24.54
N THR A 22 1.59 2.79 -24.06
CA THR A 22 2.04 1.77 -23.09
C THR A 22 2.17 2.31 -21.66
N TYR A 23 2.08 3.63 -21.47
CA TYR A 23 2.24 4.30 -20.18
C TYR A 23 1.30 3.75 -19.10
N LEU A 24 0.01 3.64 -19.39
CA LEU A 24 -0.99 3.21 -18.40
C LEU A 24 -0.80 1.74 -18.03
N GLU A 25 -0.52 0.89 -19.02
CA GLU A 25 -0.27 -0.53 -18.78
C GLU A 25 0.95 -0.76 -17.88
N LEU A 26 2.05 -0.04 -18.13
CA LEU A 26 3.24 -0.12 -17.28
C LEU A 26 2.95 0.41 -15.87
N ARG A 27 2.31 1.57 -15.75
CA ARG A 27 1.92 2.16 -14.47
C ARG A 27 1.07 1.18 -13.66
N ASP A 28 0.03 0.64 -14.27
CA ASP A 28 -0.94 -0.22 -13.59
C ASP A 28 -0.31 -1.57 -13.21
N SER A 29 0.64 -2.08 -14.01
CA SER A 29 1.42 -3.27 -13.66
C SER A 29 2.32 -3.03 -12.43
N VAL A 30 2.97 -1.87 -12.34
CA VAL A 30 3.78 -1.51 -11.16
C VAL A 30 2.90 -1.30 -9.93
N ILE A 31 1.75 -0.63 -10.08
CA ILE A 31 0.76 -0.46 -9.00
C ILE A 31 0.28 -1.83 -8.51
N LYS A 32 -0.07 -2.73 -9.42
CA LYS A 32 -0.52 -4.08 -9.10
C LYS A 32 0.53 -4.85 -8.29
N ALA A 33 1.78 -4.83 -8.71
CA ALA A 33 2.87 -5.48 -7.97
C ALA A 33 3.09 -4.87 -6.58
N ALA A 34 2.89 -3.56 -6.42
CA ALA A 34 2.97 -2.90 -5.11
C ALA A 34 1.77 -3.27 -4.21
N LEU A 35 0.58 -3.48 -4.78
CA LEU A 35 -0.63 -3.91 -4.07
C LEU A 35 -0.56 -5.35 -3.54
N ASP A 36 0.34 -6.19 -4.09
CA ASP A 36 0.70 -7.50 -3.52
C ASP A 36 1.61 -7.37 -2.27
N GLU A 37 1.92 -6.14 -1.86
CA GLU A 37 2.57 -5.78 -0.62
C GLU A 37 3.98 -6.39 -0.42
N PRO A 38 4.86 -6.44 -1.45
CA PRO A 38 6.24 -6.88 -1.27
C PRO A 38 7.01 -5.86 -0.43
N ARG A 39 8.20 -6.23 0.06
CA ARG A 39 9.07 -5.30 0.80
C ARG A 39 9.49 -4.08 -0.03
N ALA A 40 9.56 -4.25 -1.34
CA ALA A 40 9.80 -3.21 -2.34
C ALA A 40 9.40 -3.73 -3.72
N VAL A 41 9.12 -2.82 -4.65
CA VAL A 41 9.02 -3.10 -6.09
C VAL A 41 10.25 -2.52 -6.77
N MET A 42 11.06 -3.38 -7.37
CA MET A 42 12.21 -3.00 -8.18
C MET A 42 11.84 -3.14 -9.64
N VAL A 43 12.01 -2.11 -10.44
CA VAL A 43 11.72 -2.16 -11.88
C VAL A 43 13.01 -2.05 -12.67
N ASP A 44 13.41 -3.14 -13.31
CA ASP A 44 14.49 -3.14 -14.30
C ASP A 44 13.99 -2.46 -15.58
N VAL A 45 14.54 -1.27 -15.84
CA VAL A 45 14.23 -0.43 -17.00
C VAL A 45 15.32 -0.53 -18.08
N GLY A 46 16.29 -1.42 -17.90
CA GLY A 46 17.43 -1.60 -18.78
C GLY A 46 17.04 -2.02 -20.20
N GLY A 47 15.85 -2.58 -20.42
CA GLY A 47 15.33 -2.94 -21.74
C GLY A 47 14.22 -2.04 -22.29
N LEU A 48 13.98 -0.87 -21.68
CA LEU A 48 13.03 0.10 -22.21
C LEU A 48 13.65 1.01 -23.28
N ASP A 49 12.89 1.25 -24.34
CA ASP A 49 13.07 2.33 -25.30
C ASP A 49 12.09 3.46 -24.94
N VAL A 50 12.60 4.66 -24.66
CA VAL A 50 11.81 5.78 -24.14
C VAL A 50 12.04 7.02 -25.00
N PRO A 51 11.26 7.21 -26.09
CA PRO A 51 11.48 8.30 -27.04
C PRO A 51 11.27 9.70 -26.44
N ALA A 52 10.40 9.81 -25.44
CA ALA A 52 10.08 11.05 -24.76
C ALA A 52 10.51 10.98 -23.29
N PRO A 53 11.49 11.78 -22.84
CA PRO A 53 11.95 11.73 -21.44
C PRO A 53 10.85 11.95 -20.41
N SER A 54 9.80 12.69 -20.73
CA SER A 54 8.64 12.88 -19.85
C SER A 54 7.92 11.57 -19.50
N ALA A 55 8.05 10.51 -20.30
CA ALA A 55 7.41 9.22 -20.05
C ALA A 55 7.98 8.50 -18.82
N TRP A 56 9.22 8.82 -18.38
CA TRP A 56 9.79 8.33 -17.12
C TRP A 56 8.95 8.68 -15.89
N SER A 57 8.12 9.73 -15.99
CA SER A 57 7.14 10.11 -14.96
C SER A 57 6.16 8.99 -14.59
N VAL A 58 6.01 7.95 -15.42
CA VAL A 58 5.19 6.76 -15.14
C VAL A 58 5.49 6.13 -13.78
N PHE A 59 6.77 6.09 -13.39
CA PHE A 59 7.18 5.48 -12.14
C PHE A 59 6.88 6.38 -10.94
N ALA A 60 7.06 7.69 -11.09
CA ALA A 60 6.57 8.64 -10.10
C ALA A 60 5.04 8.56 -9.99
N SER A 61 4.30 8.49 -11.10
CA SER A 61 2.85 8.32 -11.10
C SER A 61 2.43 7.04 -10.35
N ALA A 62 3.06 5.90 -10.64
CA ALA A 62 2.81 4.65 -9.91
C ALA A 62 3.10 4.80 -8.40
N ARG A 63 4.23 5.42 -8.04
CA ARG A 63 4.62 5.69 -6.64
C ARG A 63 3.60 6.55 -5.91
N TRP A 64 3.02 7.54 -6.58
CA TRP A 64 2.00 8.41 -6.02
C TRP A 64 0.72 7.65 -5.70
N HIS A 65 0.27 6.77 -6.60
CA HIS A 65 -0.94 5.95 -6.41
C HIS A 65 -0.87 5.04 -5.18
N VAL A 66 0.32 4.57 -4.85
CA VAL A 66 0.53 3.69 -3.69
C VAL A 66 1.11 4.42 -2.49
N SER A 67 1.26 5.76 -2.51
CA SER A 67 2.03 6.48 -1.49
C SER A 67 1.40 6.60 -0.10
N THR A 68 0.08 6.44 -0.01
CA THR A 68 -0.61 6.36 1.29
C THR A 68 -0.82 4.92 1.71
N TRP A 69 -1.13 4.06 0.75
CA TRP A 69 -1.25 2.62 0.91
C TRP A 69 -0.94 1.92 -0.41
N PRO A 70 -0.19 0.80 -0.40
CA PRO A 70 0.53 0.20 0.74
C PRO A 70 1.87 0.89 1.07
N ASP A 71 2.18 2.01 0.43
CA ASP A 71 3.42 2.79 0.52
C ASP A 71 4.70 1.97 0.32
N ILE A 72 4.58 0.91 -0.48
CA ILE A 72 5.72 0.06 -0.86
C ILE A 72 6.75 0.90 -1.63
N PRO A 73 8.04 0.88 -1.22
CA PRO A 73 9.10 1.53 -1.97
C PRO A 73 9.16 1.03 -3.40
N ILE A 74 9.23 1.96 -4.35
CA ILE A 74 9.50 1.66 -5.76
C ILE A 74 10.91 2.14 -6.06
N LEU A 75 11.73 1.28 -6.65
CA LEU A 75 13.10 1.60 -7.10
C LEU A 75 13.28 1.19 -8.55
N LEU A 76 14.11 1.92 -9.29
CA LEU A 76 14.48 1.56 -10.65
C LEU A 76 15.87 0.94 -10.69
N ILE A 77 16.02 -0.13 -11.48
CA ILE A 77 17.31 -0.71 -11.82
C ILE A 77 17.65 -0.29 -13.24
N CYS A 78 18.72 0.47 -13.39
CA CYS A 78 19.20 0.98 -14.65
C CYS A 78 20.73 0.80 -14.74
N PRO A 79 21.21 -0.28 -15.38
CA PRO A 79 22.65 -0.54 -15.52
C PRO A 79 23.33 0.38 -16.55
N ARG A 80 22.54 1.17 -17.31
CA ARG A 80 23.03 2.08 -18.37
C ARG A 80 23.11 3.52 -17.83
N PRO A 81 24.31 4.07 -17.56
CA PRO A 81 24.46 5.39 -16.94
C PRO A 81 23.78 6.52 -17.71
N GLU A 82 23.84 6.46 -19.05
CA GLU A 82 23.21 7.44 -19.95
C GLU A 82 21.69 7.57 -19.72
N ILE A 83 21.01 6.45 -19.44
CA ILE A 83 19.57 6.45 -19.14
C ILE A 83 19.31 6.85 -17.70
N ALA A 84 20.17 6.44 -16.76
CA ALA A 84 20.06 6.86 -15.36
C ALA A 84 20.14 8.40 -15.23
N ASP A 85 21.00 9.05 -16.01
CA ASP A 85 21.11 10.51 -16.07
C ASP A 85 19.85 11.16 -16.67
N GLN A 86 19.28 10.57 -17.74
CA GLN A 86 18.01 11.03 -18.31
C GLN A 86 16.88 10.97 -17.29
N ILE A 87 16.75 9.86 -16.55
CA ILE A 87 15.73 9.69 -15.51
C ILE A 87 15.91 10.75 -14.43
N SER A 88 17.15 10.99 -14.00
CA SER A 88 17.49 11.99 -12.98
C SER A 88 17.03 13.40 -13.37
N GLY A 89 17.10 13.76 -14.66
CA GLY A 89 16.64 15.05 -15.18
C GLY A 89 15.12 15.28 -15.14
N THR A 90 14.31 14.24 -14.90
CA THR A 90 12.82 14.32 -14.96
C THR A 90 12.15 14.51 -13.59
N GLY A 91 12.94 14.52 -12.49
CA GLY A 91 12.44 14.64 -11.12
C GLY A 91 11.85 13.35 -10.54
N VAL A 92 11.82 12.26 -11.30
CA VAL A 92 11.37 10.92 -10.86
C VAL A 92 12.18 10.43 -9.67
N THR A 93 13.49 10.68 -9.67
CA THR A 93 14.44 10.29 -8.62
C THR A 93 14.15 10.88 -7.24
N ARG A 94 13.32 11.93 -7.17
CA ARG A 94 12.84 12.49 -5.89
C ARG A 94 11.96 11.50 -5.12
N TYR A 95 11.22 10.66 -5.84
CA TYR A 95 10.25 9.74 -5.25
C TYR A 95 10.59 8.27 -5.50
N VAL A 96 11.35 7.99 -6.56
CA VAL A 96 11.72 6.64 -7.02
C VAL A 96 13.23 6.61 -7.28
N PRO A 97 14.05 6.16 -6.32
CA PRO A 97 15.50 6.07 -6.49
C PRO A 97 15.91 5.17 -7.66
N VAL A 98 17.00 5.53 -8.33
CA VAL A 98 17.59 4.74 -9.44
C VAL A 98 18.89 4.12 -8.95
N HIS A 99 19.09 2.84 -9.25
CA HIS A 99 20.24 2.05 -8.86
C HIS A 99 20.82 1.33 -10.08
N ALA A 100 22.14 1.08 -10.08
CA ALA A 100 22.80 0.40 -11.18
C ALA A 100 22.41 -1.09 -11.26
N ASP A 101 22.15 -1.70 -10.11
CA ASP A 101 21.88 -3.11 -9.94
C ASP A 101 20.97 -3.38 -8.73
N VAL A 102 20.49 -4.62 -8.63
CA VAL A 102 19.60 -5.07 -7.54
C VAL A 102 20.29 -5.00 -6.18
N GLU A 103 21.60 -5.24 -6.13
CA GLU A 103 22.36 -5.25 -4.87
C GLU A 103 22.39 -3.85 -4.23
N SER A 104 22.76 -2.83 -5.01
CA SER A 104 22.77 -1.44 -4.55
C SER A 104 21.37 -0.93 -4.17
N ALA A 105 20.31 -1.41 -4.83
CA ALA A 105 18.93 -1.14 -4.43
C ALA A 105 18.55 -1.81 -3.10
N LEU A 106 19.01 -3.04 -2.84
CA LEU A 106 18.78 -3.71 -1.56
C LEU A 106 19.53 -3.02 -0.42
N VAL A 107 20.78 -2.59 -0.66
CA VAL A 107 21.56 -1.82 0.32
C VAL A 107 20.87 -0.50 0.65
N SER A 108 20.33 0.22 -0.34
CA SER A 108 19.61 1.48 -0.10
C SER A 108 18.33 1.28 0.70
N LEU A 109 17.62 0.17 0.49
CA LEU A 109 16.43 -0.20 1.28
C LEU A 109 16.77 -0.44 2.75
N VAL A 110 17.91 -1.08 3.04
CA VAL A 110 18.36 -1.30 4.43
C VAL A 110 18.86 0.00 5.06
N ALA A 111 19.53 0.85 4.28
CA ALA A 111 20.04 2.14 4.74
C ALA A 111 18.95 3.22 4.88
N ALA A 112 17.79 3.04 4.26
CA ALA A 112 16.68 3.98 4.32
C ALA A 112 16.27 4.20 5.79
N LYS A 113 16.37 5.45 6.26
CA LYS A 113 16.20 5.86 7.67
C LYS A 113 14.80 5.63 8.27
N ARG A 114 13.87 5.01 7.55
CA ARG A 114 12.49 4.77 7.99
C ARG A 114 12.25 3.27 8.11
N PRO A 115 12.53 2.65 9.26
CA PRO A 115 12.22 1.24 9.48
C PRO A 115 10.71 1.04 9.39
N ARG A 116 10.25 0.55 8.24
CA ARG A 116 8.86 0.15 8.02
C ARG A 116 8.64 -1.20 8.68
N ARG A 117 7.80 -1.24 9.71
CA ARG A 117 7.44 -2.46 10.44
C ARG A 117 6.05 -2.87 10.01
N ARG A 118 5.89 -4.12 9.55
CA ARG A 118 4.64 -4.60 8.98
C ARG A 118 4.32 -6.00 9.48
N VAL A 119 3.06 -6.21 9.86
CA VAL A 119 2.55 -7.48 10.38
C VAL A 119 1.14 -7.72 9.90
N ARG A 120 0.78 -8.99 9.72
CA ARG A 120 -0.55 -9.38 9.26
C ARG A 120 -1.11 -10.56 10.03
N ILE A 121 -2.43 -10.64 10.11
CA ILE A 121 -3.14 -11.81 10.64
C ILE A 121 -4.41 -12.04 9.83
N GLU A 122 -4.64 -13.27 9.42
CA GLU A 122 -5.95 -13.71 8.93
C GLU A 122 -6.78 -14.19 10.12
N LEU A 123 -8.00 -13.68 10.24
CA LEU A 123 -8.91 -14.10 11.29
C LEU A 123 -10.09 -14.90 10.70
N PRO A 124 -10.61 -15.90 11.42
CA PRO A 124 -11.79 -16.63 10.97
C PRO A 124 -12.99 -15.70 10.78
N ARG A 125 -13.89 -16.00 9.85
CA ARG A 125 -15.13 -15.23 9.63
C ARG A 125 -16.16 -15.48 10.74
N ARG A 126 -15.99 -14.82 11.89
CA ARG A 126 -16.91 -14.88 13.04
C ARG A 126 -16.78 -13.63 13.89
N LEU A 127 -17.86 -13.24 14.59
CA LEU A 127 -17.87 -12.02 15.41
C LEU A 127 -16.82 -12.04 16.53
N SER A 128 -16.41 -13.21 17.04
CA SER A 128 -15.34 -13.30 18.03
C SER A 128 -13.97 -12.83 17.50
N SER A 129 -13.80 -12.74 16.18
CA SER A 129 -12.61 -12.18 15.54
C SER A 129 -12.44 -10.68 15.79
N LEU A 130 -13.48 -9.94 16.19
CA LEU A 130 -13.34 -8.54 16.63
C LEU A 130 -12.43 -8.43 17.86
N ARG A 131 -12.53 -9.37 18.80
CA ARG A 131 -11.60 -9.43 19.95
C ARG A 131 -10.19 -9.73 19.48
N GLY A 132 -10.02 -10.75 18.62
CA GLY A 132 -8.72 -11.11 18.05
C GLY A 132 -8.05 -9.95 17.31
N GLY A 133 -8.82 -9.17 16.54
CA GLY A 133 -8.32 -7.97 15.86
C GLY A 133 -7.85 -6.88 16.81
N ARG A 134 -8.63 -6.59 17.87
CA ARG A 134 -8.22 -5.61 18.89
C ARG A 134 -7.00 -6.05 19.69
N ASP A 135 -6.89 -7.33 19.99
CA ASP A 135 -5.75 -7.89 20.72
C ASP A 135 -4.49 -7.84 19.86
N PHE A 136 -4.59 -8.23 18.58
CA PHE A 136 -3.52 -8.11 17.59
C PHE A 136 -3.04 -6.66 17.42
N VAL A 137 -3.98 -5.71 17.34
CA VAL A 137 -3.64 -4.28 17.24
C VAL A 137 -2.93 -3.79 18.49
N ALA A 138 -3.43 -4.13 19.68
CA ALA A 138 -2.80 -3.70 20.93
C ALA A 138 -1.37 -4.24 21.06
N GLU A 139 -1.19 -5.54 20.81
CA GLU A 139 0.09 -6.22 20.90
C GLU A 139 1.15 -5.53 20.02
N TRP A 140 0.86 -5.34 18.73
CA TRP A 140 1.85 -4.81 17.81
C TRP A 140 2.12 -3.32 17.97
N LEU A 141 1.10 -2.52 18.31
CA LEU A 141 1.34 -1.11 18.62
C LEU A 141 2.17 -0.95 19.90
N THR A 142 1.99 -1.80 20.91
CA THR A 142 2.90 -1.84 22.08
C THR A 142 4.30 -2.26 21.68
N ASN A 143 4.45 -3.33 20.89
CA ASN A 143 5.77 -3.77 20.41
C ASN A 143 6.49 -2.71 19.57
N TRP A 144 5.75 -1.76 18.98
CA TRP A 144 6.29 -0.67 18.18
C TRP A 144 6.41 0.66 18.92
N SER A 145 6.09 0.70 20.22
CA SER A 145 6.08 1.90 21.07
C SER A 145 5.12 2.99 20.56
N GLN A 146 3.94 2.56 20.12
CA GLN A 146 2.83 3.39 19.61
C GLN A 146 1.58 3.25 20.48
N GLU A 147 1.73 3.04 21.79
CA GLU A 147 0.64 2.73 22.73
C GLU A 147 -0.46 3.80 22.74
N GLN A 148 -0.07 5.04 22.52
CA GLN A 148 -0.97 6.19 22.47
C GLN A 148 -2.01 6.11 21.34
N LEU A 149 -1.75 5.31 20.30
CA LEU A 149 -2.66 5.14 19.15
C LEU A 149 -3.60 3.94 19.34
N ILE A 150 -3.40 3.10 20.36
CA ILE A 150 -4.17 1.87 20.58
C ILE A 150 -5.68 2.13 20.68
N PRO A 151 -6.18 3.12 21.44
CA PRO A 151 -7.62 3.34 21.55
C PRO A 151 -8.27 3.63 20.19
N THR A 152 -7.70 4.55 19.42
CA THR A 152 -8.16 4.92 18.07
C THR A 152 -8.06 3.75 17.11
N ALA A 153 -6.93 3.03 17.14
CA ALA A 153 -6.68 1.89 16.26
C ALA A 153 -7.67 0.74 16.51
N LYS A 154 -8.06 0.51 17.77
CA LYS A 154 -9.09 -0.49 18.12
C LYS A 154 -10.47 -0.14 17.57
N VAL A 155 -10.86 1.13 17.58
CA VAL A 155 -12.15 1.55 16.98
C VAL A 155 -12.11 1.36 15.46
N ILE A 156 -11.03 1.78 14.81
CA ILE A 156 -10.87 1.63 13.36
C ILE A 156 -10.90 0.15 12.97
N VAL A 157 -10.13 -0.72 13.63
CA VAL A 157 -10.08 -2.15 13.28
C VAL A 157 -11.44 -2.82 13.49
N ASP A 158 -12.19 -2.45 14.53
CA ASP A 158 -13.54 -2.99 14.77
C ASP A 158 -14.47 -2.64 13.61
N VAL A 159 -14.50 -1.37 13.20
CA VAL A 159 -15.33 -0.93 12.07
C VAL A 159 -14.95 -1.66 10.78
N LEU A 160 -13.65 -1.75 10.48
CA LEU A 160 -13.19 -2.34 9.23
C LEU A 160 -13.43 -3.86 9.18
N VAL A 161 -13.17 -4.57 10.29
CA VAL A 161 -13.47 -6.01 10.40
C VAL A 161 -14.97 -6.26 10.35
N GLU A 162 -15.78 -5.49 11.08
CA GLU A 162 -17.24 -5.60 11.02
C GLU A 162 -17.77 -5.39 9.59
N ASN A 163 -17.19 -4.44 8.85
CA ASN A 163 -17.52 -4.18 7.46
C ASN A 163 -17.25 -5.40 6.56
N VAL A 164 -16.10 -6.07 6.72
CA VAL A 164 -15.80 -7.31 5.99
C VAL A 164 -16.76 -8.43 6.36
N LEU A 165 -17.00 -8.65 7.66
CA LEU A 165 -17.90 -9.70 8.15
C LEU A 165 -19.35 -9.51 7.67
N ARG A 166 -19.83 -8.26 7.63
CA ARG A 166 -21.20 -7.92 7.23
C ARG A 166 -21.43 -7.99 5.73
N HIS A 167 -20.41 -7.65 4.93
CA HIS A 167 -20.59 -7.39 3.51
C HIS A 167 -19.92 -8.40 2.57
N THR A 168 -19.12 -9.32 3.12
CA THR A 168 -18.43 -10.35 2.33
C THR A 168 -18.55 -11.72 2.99
N GLU A 169 -18.32 -12.78 2.21
CA GLU A 169 -18.19 -14.16 2.71
C GLU A 169 -16.73 -14.54 3.04
N SER A 170 -15.79 -13.60 2.94
CA SER A 170 -14.36 -13.86 3.13
C SER A 170 -13.91 -13.71 4.59
N PRO A 171 -12.85 -14.42 5.02
CA PRO A 171 -12.16 -14.14 6.28
C PRO A 171 -11.44 -12.77 6.20
N PRO A 172 -11.57 -11.91 7.23
CA PRO A 172 -10.85 -10.64 7.25
C PRO A 172 -9.35 -10.87 7.49
N VAL A 173 -8.53 -10.24 6.65
CA VAL A 173 -7.07 -10.16 6.86
C VAL A 173 -6.75 -8.76 7.37
N ILE A 174 -6.26 -8.66 8.60
CA ILE A 174 -5.81 -7.39 9.19
C ILE A 174 -4.33 -7.22 8.87
N LEU A 175 -3.98 -6.03 8.39
CA LEU A 175 -2.60 -5.60 8.26
C LEU A 175 -2.33 -4.31 9.02
N LEU A 176 -1.22 -4.30 9.74
CA LEU A 176 -0.67 -3.11 10.36
C LEU A 176 0.68 -2.77 9.75
N GLU A 177 0.88 -1.48 9.53
CA GLU A 177 2.16 -0.91 9.12
C GLU A 177 2.50 0.28 10.01
N ASN A 178 3.69 0.28 10.60
CA ASN A 178 4.25 1.46 11.27
C ASN A 178 5.39 2.04 10.43
N ALA A 179 5.24 3.32 10.12
CA ALA A 179 6.26 4.14 9.49
C ALA A 179 6.38 5.44 10.29
N ASP A 180 7.57 5.67 10.85
CA ASP A 180 7.85 6.79 11.77
C ASP A 180 6.83 6.86 12.92
N SER A 181 6.11 7.98 13.05
CA SER A 181 5.08 8.23 14.07
C SER A 181 3.66 7.88 13.61
N THR A 182 3.51 7.34 12.40
CA THR A 182 2.22 6.97 11.84
C THR A 182 2.00 5.46 11.83
N VAL A 183 0.74 5.06 11.97
CA VAL A 183 0.31 3.67 11.85
C VAL A 183 -0.80 3.60 10.82
N THR A 184 -0.66 2.70 9.85
CA THR A 184 -1.72 2.36 8.91
C THR A 184 -2.37 1.06 9.35
N ILE A 185 -3.70 1.09 9.45
CA ILE A 185 -4.54 -0.06 9.77
C ILE A 185 -5.34 -0.39 8.53
N ALA A 186 -5.20 -1.60 8.02
CA ALA A 186 -5.97 -2.06 6.89
C ALA A 186 -6.63 -3.40 7.15
N VAL A 187 -7.76 -3.60 6.49
CA VAL A 187 -8.47 -4.87 6.47
C VAL A 187 -8.78 -5.20 5.02
N GLN A 188 -8.31 -6.38 4.61
CA GLN A 188 -8.55 -6.94 3.29
C GLN A 188 -9.65 -7.99 3.35
N ASP A 189 -10.46 -8.01 2.30
CA ASP A 189 -11.36 -9.10 1.95
C ASP A 189 -10.88 -9.82 0.68
N ALA A 190 -11.32 -11.07 0.51
CA ALA A 190 -11.07 -11.88 -0.68
C ALA A 190 -12.36 -12.03 -1.51
N ASP A 191 -13.19 -10.98 -1.54
CA ASP A 191 -14.44 -10.97 -2.31
C ASP A 191 -14.25 -10.12 -3.57
N GLY A 192 -14.12 -10.79 -4.73
CA GLY A 192 -13.95 -10.14 -6.05
C GLY A 192 -15.14 -9.31 -6.54
N SER A 193 -16.18 -9.16 -5.73
CA SER A 193 -17.31 -8.27 -6.03
C SER A 193 -16.83 -6.82 -6.17
N PRO A 194 -17.23 -6.08 -7.23
CA PRO A 194 -16.84 -4.68 -7.40
C PRO A 194 -17.20 -3.87 -6.15
N ALA A 195 -16.29 -2.98 -5.73
CA ALA A 195 -16.49 -2.14 -4.56
C ALA A 195 -17.68 -1.18 -4.76
N MET A 196 -18.90 -1.64 -4.45
CA MET A 196 -20.05 -0.76 -4.36
C MET A 196 -19.93 0.05 -3.06
N ARG A 197 -19.77 1.36 -3.21
CA ARG A 197 -20.12 2.30 -2.14
C ARG A 197 -21.64 2.21 -1.96
N ARG A 198 -22.10 1.31 -1.09
CA ARG A 198 -23.50 1.29 -0.65
C ARG A 198 -23.64 2.44 0.34
N GLU A 199 -23.88 3.65 -0.19
CA GLU A 199 -24.40 4.73 0.65
C GLU A 199 -25.67 4.20 1.32
N ALA A 200 -25.75 4.36 2.65
CA ALA A 200 -26.96 3.99 3.37
C ALA A 200 -28.13 4.71 2.70
N GLY A 201 -29.06 3.93 2.12
CA GLY A 201 -30.20 4.49 1.42
C GLY A 201 -30.86 5.57 2.26
N ALA A 202 -31.19 6.69 1.62
CA ALA A 202 -31.92 7.80 2.20
C ALA A 202 -33.25 7.29 2.81
N GLY A 203 -33.22 6.95 4.09
CA GLY A 203 -34.35 6.33 4.77
C GLY A 203 -34.16 6.02 6.26
N GLY A 204 -33.05 6.46 6.86
CA GLY A 204 -32.84 6.33 8.30
C GLY A 204 -32.01 7.49 8.81
N ALA A 205 -32.68 8.57 9.25
CA ALA A 205 -32.03 9.62 10.01
C ALA A 205 -31.25 8.98 11.18
N TYR A 206 -29.99 9.40 11.37
CA TYR A 206 -29.15 9.03 12.51
C TYR A 206 -28.42 7.66 12.52
N ARG A 207 -28.01 7.11 11.38
CA ARG A 207 -26.90 6.13 11.37
C ARG A 207 -25.65 6.77 10.80
N THR A 208 -24.73 7.21 11.66
CA THR A 208 -23.34 7.44 11.25
C THR A 208 -22.83 6.13 10.65
N SER A 209 -22.43 6.14 9.37
CA SER A 209 -21.83 4.95 8.77
C SER A 209 -20.53 4.63 9.51
N GLY A 210 -20.18 3.36 9.67
CA GLY A 210 -18.91 2.99 10.32
C GLY A 210 -17.72 3.72 9.69
N LEU A 211 -17.72 3.88 8.36
CA LEU A 211 -16.69 4.63 7.65
C LEU A 211 -16.70 6.14 7.94
N ALA A 212 -17.82 6.74 8.34
CA ALA A 212 -17.84 8.13 8.83
C ALA A 212 -17.10 8.24 10.17
N VAL A 213 -17.19 7.23 11.04
CA VAL A 213 -16.40 7.16 12.28
C VAL A 213 -14.91 7.05 11.95
N VAL A 214 -14.53 6.17 11.01
CA VAL A 214 -13.14 6.06 10.53
C VAL A 214 -12.65 7.41 10.00
N GLY A 215 -13.44 8.08 9.16
CA GLY A 215 -13.10 9.39 8.59
C GLY A 215 -12.88 10.48 9.64
N ALA A 216 -13.54 10.41 10.79
CA ALA A 216 -13.35 11.35 11.90
C ALA A 216 -12.12 11.03 12.77
N LEU A 217 -11.68 9.77 12.79
CA LEU A 217 -10.63 9.27 13.69
C LEU A 217 -9.25 9.13 13.03
N CYS A 218 -9.14 9.33 11.72
CA CYS A 218 -7.90 9.14 10.98
C CYS A 218 -7.48 10.39 10.21
N ARG A 219 -6.20 10.47 9.85
CA ARG A 219 -5.67 11.50 8.95
C ARG A 219 -6.17 11.30 7.52
N ALA A 220 -6.21 10.05 7.07
CA ALA A 220 -6.63 9.67 5.73
C ALA A 220 -7.14 8.22 5.75
N TRP A 221 -8.10 7.91 4.88
CA TRP A 221 -8.55 6.54 4.66
C TRP A 221 -8.93 6.36 3.19
N GLY A 222 -8.99 5.11 2.75
CA GLY A 222 -9.34 4.77 1.39
C GLY A 222 -9.67 3.29 1.20
N SER A 223 -9.94 2.94 -0.06
CA SER A 223 -10.18 1.56 -0.49
C SER A 223 -9.37 1.31 -1.75
N SER A 224 -8.50 0.30 -1.71
CA SER A 224 -7.68 -0.11 -2.84
C SER A 224 -8.14 -1.49 -3.32
N PRO A 225 -8.52 -1.65 -4.60
CA PRO A 225 -8.85 -2.97 -5.14
C PRO A 225 -7.60 -3.86 -5.13
N THR A 226 -7.81 -5.16 -4.93
CA THR A 226 -6.77 -6.20 -5.02
C THR A 226 -7.22 -7.25 -6.05
N PRO A 227 -6.33 -8.13 -6.55
CA PRO A 227 -6.72 -9.15 -7.52
C PRO A 227 -7.85 -10.08 -7.05
N GLY A 228 -8.01 -10.26 -5.72
CA GLY A 228 -9.01 -11.14 -5.12
C GLY A 228 -10.12 -10.43 -4.34
N GLY A 229 -10.10 -9.10 -4.22
CA GLY A 229 -11.09 -8.36 -3.43
C GLY A 229 -10.69 -6.90 -3.25
N LYS A 230 -10.75 -6.38 -2.04
CA LYS A 230 -10.28 -5.02 -1.73
C LYS A 230 -9.65 -4.92 -0.36
N THR A 231 -8.84 -3.88 -0.20
CA THR A 231 -8.25 -3.49 1.07
C THR A 231 -8.79 -2.11 1.45
N VAL A 232 -9.50 -2.03 2.57
CA VAL A 232 -9.90 -0.75 3.17
C VAL A 232 -8.87 -0.40 4.24
N TRP A 233 -8.35 0.82 4.21
CA TRP A 233 -7.24 1.24 5.06
C TRP A 233 -7.48 2.62 5.66
N ALA A 234 -6.85 2.89 6.80
CA ALA A 234 -6.86 4.17 7.49
C ALA A 234 -5.50 4.45 8.13
N VAL A 235 -5.04 5.70 8.05
CA VAL A 235 -3.77 6.18 8.59
C VAL A 235 -4.03 7.03 9.83
N VAL A 236 -3.42 6.66 10.95
CA VAL A 236 -3.46 7.43 12.20
C VAL A 236 -2.07 7.94 12.58
N GLY A 237 -2.00 9.17 13.07
CA GLY A 237 -0.79 9.80 13.59
C GLY A 237 -0.97 10.29 15.03
N PRO A 238 0.06 10.93 15.61
CA PRO A 238 0.02 11.47 16.98
C PRO A 238 -1.13 12.44 17.25
N GLU A 239 -1.64 13.10 16.22
CA GLU A 239 -2.80 13.99 16.27
C GLU A 239 -4.15 13.27 16.42
N ASN A 240 -4.19 11.96 16.17
CA ASN A 240 -5.42 11.14 16.22
C ASN A 240 -5.55 10.35 17.54
N ARG A 241 -4.87 10.77 18.60
CA ARG A 241 -4.99 10.15 19.93
C ARG A 241 -6.36 10.50 20.53
N LEU A 242 -7.05 9.49 21.04
CA LEU A 242 -8.29 9.63 21.83
C LEU A 242 -8.00 9.90 23.30
#